data_AF-A0A9E1NS44-F1
#
_entry.id   AF-A0A9E1NS44-F1
#
_cell.length_a   1.000
_cell.length_b   1.000
_cell.length_c   1.000
_cell.angle_alpha   90.00
_cell.angle_beta   90.00
_cell.angle_gamma   90.00
#
_symmetry.space_group_name_H-M   'P 1'
#
loop_
_entity.id
_entity.type
_entity.pdbx_description
1 polymer ?
#
loop_
_entity_poly.entity_id
_entity_poly.type
_entity_poly.pdbx_seq_one_letter_code
_entity_poly.pdbx_strand_id
1 'polypeptide(L)'
;MSKLLLIIVVIFLVQSMSYAEDGKGKSKGFEENKVRVLGNLDKKLGFLNEFKSCVTSAGSRHELKSCRMTNKTNMEAFRADRTASKEERKKLRAARKEKRERQE
;
A
#
# COMPACT_ATOMS: atom_id res chain seq x y z
N MET A 1 -10.33 -32.01 -39.42
CA MET A 1 -11.17 -31.45 -38.35
C MET A 1 -10.35 -31.04 -37.12
N SER A 2 -9.51 -31.92 -36.55
CA SER A 2 -8.68 -31.58 -35.37
C SER A 2 -7.70 -30.39 -35.58
N LYS A 3 -7.08 -30.29 -36.76
CA LYS A 3 -6.15 -29.20 -37.09
C LYS A 3 -6.84 -27.82 -37.14
N LEU A 4 -8.07 -27.77 -37.65
CA LEU A 4 -8.90 -26.56 -37.69
C LEU A 4 -9.34 -26.14 -36.30
N LEU A 5 -9.73 -27.09 -35.45
CA LEU A 5 -10.06 -26.84 -34.05
C LEU A 5 -8.85 -26.30 -33.26
N LEU A 6 -7.66 -26.84 -33.49
CA LEU A 6 -6.43 -26.36 -32.85
C LEU A 6 -6.11 -24.90 -33.24
N ILE A 7 -6.27 -24.54 -34.52
CA ILE A 7 -6.07 -23.17 -34.98
C ILE A 7 -7.05 -22.21 -34.32
N ILE A 8 -8.33 -22.59 -34.20
CA ILE A 8 -9.36 -21.78 -33.53
C ILE A 8 -9.04 -21.58 -32.05
N VAL A 9 -8.57 -22.62 -31.35
CA VAL A 9 -8.16 -22.53 -29.94
C VAL A 9 -6.97 -21.60 -29.76
N VAL A 10 -5.96 -21.67 -30.63
CA VAL A 10 -4.79 -20.78 -30.57
C VAL A 10 -5.19 -19.32 -30.80
N ILE A 11 -6.06 -19.04 -31.76
CA ILE A 11 -6.55 -17.67 -32.02
C ILE A 11 -7.32 -17.12 -30.82
N PHE A 12 -8.17 -17.95 -30.19
CA PHE A 12 -8.96 -17.54 -29.02
C PHE A 12 -8.05 -17.22 -27.81
N LEU A 13 -7.00 -18.02 -27.59
CA LEU A 13 -6.02 -17.76 -26.52
C LEU A 13 -5.23 -16.47 -26.75
N VAL A 14 -4.82 -16.19 -27.99
CA VAL A 14 -4.09 -14.95 -28.32
C VAL A 14 -4.97 -13.71 -28.10
N GLN A 15 -6.25 -13.76 -28.48
CA GLN A 15 -7.17 -12.65 -28.26
C GLN A 15 -7.44 -12.38 -26.78
N SER A 16 -7.52 -13.43 -25.95
CA SER A 16 -7.69 -13.28 -24.50
C SER A 16 -6.50 -12.60 -23.81
N MET A 17 -5.29 -12.73 -24.36
CA MET A 17 -4.11 -12.04 -23.84
C MET A 17 -4.08 -10.55 -24.20
N SER A 18 -4.56 -10.15 -25.38
CA SER A 18 -4.66 -8.73 -25.76
C SER A 18 -5.82 -7.99 -25.06
N TYR A 19 -6.93 -8.68 -24.77
CA TYR A 19 -8.05 -8.09 -24.03
C TYR A 19 -7.80 -7.96 -22.52
N ALA A 20 -6.75 -8.59 -21.98
CA ALA A 20 -6.33 -8.40 -20.59
C ALA A 20 -5.47 -7.13 -20.37
N GLU A 21 -5.21 -6.34 -21.42
CA GLU A 21 -4.37 -5.15 -21.36
C GLU A 21 -5.14 -3.87 -20.96
N ASP A 22 -6.36 -4.00 -20.42
CA ASP A 22 -7.19 -2.90 -19.91
C ASP A 22 -6.73 -2.39 -18.51
N GLY A 23 -5.45 -2.02 -18.38
CA GLY A 23 -4.91 -1.47 -17.13
C GLY A 23 -3.70 -0.55 -17.25
N LYS A 24 -3.09 -0.41 -18.44
CA LYS A 24 -1.81 0.30 -18.59
C LYS A 24 -1.89 1.82 -18.54
N GLY A 25 -3.09 2.41 -18.52
CA GLY A 25 -3.28 3.88 -18.47
C GLY A 25 -2.93 4.55 -17.13
N LYS A 26 -2.63 3.79 -16.07
CA LYS A 26 -2.32 4.33 -14.72
C LYS A 26 -1.07 3.71 -14.06
N SER A 27 -0.19 3.07 -14.84
CA SER A 27 0.86 2.18 -14.29
C SER A 27 1.79 2.86 -13.28
N LYS A 28 2.19 4.12 -13.53
CA LYS A 28 3.08 4.87 -12.61
C LYS A 28 2.42 5.11 -11.25
N GLY A 29 1.15 5.55 -11.25
CA GLY A 29 0.41 5.78 -10.00
C GLY A 29 0.08 4.50 -9.23
N PHE A 30 -0.10 3.38 -9.95
CA PHE A 30 -0.33 2.08 -9.35
C PHE A 30 0.93 1.55 -8.66
N GLU A 31 2.08 1.56 -9.33
CA GLU A 31 3.35 1.11 -8.75
C GLU A 31 3.80 2.01 -7.59
N GLU A 32 3.66 3.34 -7.72
CA GLU A 32 3.91 4.26 -6.61
C GLU A 32 3.01 3.98 -5.40
N ASN A 33 1.75 3.57 -5.63
CA ASN A 33 0.85 3.21 -4.55
C ASN A 33 1.22 1.88 -3.90
N LYS A 34 1.66 0.90 -4.68
CA LYS A 34 2.17 -0.38 -4.19
C LYS A 34 3.39 -0.17 -3.30
N VAL A 35 4.40 0.58 -3.76
CA VAL A 35 5.59 0.95 -2.97
C VAL A 35 5.19 1.63 -1.66
N ARG A 36 4.22 2.56 -1.70
CA ARG A 36 3.73 3.25 -0.50
C ARG A 36 3.04 2.29 0.48
N VAL A 37 2.22 1.37 -0.01
CA VAL A 37 1.53 0.39 0.84
C VAL A 37 2.54 -0.54 1.50
N LEU A 38 3.48 -1.07 0.72
CA LEU A 38 4.54 -1.95 1.22
C LEU A 38 5.39 -1.22 2.26
N GLY A 39 5.86 -0.01 1.98
CA GLY A 39 6.65 0.76 2.95
C GLY A 39 5.90 1.05 4.26
N ASN A 40 4.58 1.18 4.24
CA ASN A 40 3.78 1.31 5.47
C ASN A 40 3.67 0.00 6.25
N LEU A 41 3.60 -1.14 5.55
CA LEU A 41 3.61 -2.45 6.17
C LEU A 41 4.97 -2.73 6.80
N ASP A 42 6.06 -2.44 6.09
CA ASP A 42 7.42 -2.65 6.58
C ASP A 42 7.69 -1.83 7.84
N LYS A 43 7.29 -0.55 7.86
CA LYS A 43 7.37 0.30 9.08
C LYS A 43 6.61 -0.33 10.25
N LYS A 44 5.38 -0.79 10.01
CA LYS A 44 4.56 -1.41 11.06
C LYS A 44 5.18 -2.71 11.56
N LEU A 45 5.72 -3.53 10.67
CA LEU A 45 6.44 -4.75 11.02
C LEU A 45 7.68 -4.44 11.86
N GLY A 46 8.43 -3.37 11.51
CA GLY A 46 9.55 -2.87 12.30
C GLY A 46 9.17 -2.61 13.76
N PHE A 47 8.12 -1.80 13.99
CA PHE A 47 7.65 -1.53 15.36
C PHE A 47 7.19 -2.78 16.10
N LEU A 48 6.52 -3.71 15.41
CA LEU A 48 6.07 -4.97 16.03
C LEU A 48 7.25 -5.87 16.39
N ASN A 49 8.29 -5.92 15.56
CA ASN A 49 9.50 -6.69 15.82
C ASN A 49 10.30 -6.08 16.97
N GLU A 50 10.44 -4.76 17.02
CA GLU A 50 11.05 -4.05 18.16
C GLU A 50 10.30 -4.33 19.46
N PHE A 51 8.97 -4.24 19.43
CA PHE A 51 8.15 -4.53 20.60
C PHE A 51 8.30 -5.99 21.04
N LYS A 52 8.27 -6.93 20.09
CA LYS A 52 8.51 -8.35 20.35
C LYS A 52 9.87 -8.55 21.02
N SER A 53 10.94 -7.97 20.46
CA SER A 53 12.29 -8.07 21.02
C SER A 53 12.35 -7.50 22.44
N CYS A 54 11.74 -6.33 22.67
CA CYS A 54 11.70 -5.71 24.00
C CYS A 54 11.00 -6.62 25.02
N VAL A 55 9.85 -7.19 24.66
CA VAL A 55 9.09 -8.09 25.53
C VAL A 55 9.86 -9.38 25.80
N THR A 56 10.55 -9.94 24.80
CA THR A 56 11.37 -11.15 24.96
C THR A 56 12.56 -10.91 25.88
N SER A 57 13.18 -9.73 25.83
CA SER A 57 14.33 -9.39 26.68
C SER A 57 13.96 -8.88 28.08
N ALA A 58 12.69 -8.55 28.31
CA ALA A 58 12.24 -7.99 29.59
C ALA A 58 12.28 -9.06 30.69
N GLY A 59 13.10 -8.83 31.71
CA GLY A 59 13.22 -9.68 32.90
C GLY A 59 12.28 -9.28 34.04
N SER A 60 11.61 -8.11 33.93
CA SER A 60 10.79 -7.58 35.02
C SER A 60 9.47 -6.97 34.56
N ARG A 61 8.51 -6.86 35.50
CA ARG A 61 7.23 -6.17 35.26
C ARG A 61 7.42 -4.69 34.91
N HIS A 62 8.44 -4.06 35.49
CA HIS A 62 8.78 -2.67 35.19
C HIS A 62 9.25 -2.52 33.74
N GLU A 63 10.15 -3.40 33.29
CA GLU A 63 10.61 -3.43 31.89
C GLU A 63 9.47 -3.71 30.91
N LEU A 64 8.58 -4.66 31.21
CA LEU A 64 7.40 -4.90 30.37
C LEU A 64 6.49 -3.67 30.25
N LYS A 65 6.32 -2.90 31.34
CA LYS A 65 5.56 -1.64 31.31
C LYS A 65 6.26 -0.63 30.40
N SER A 66 7.58 -0.52 30.50
CA SER A 66 8.39 0.34 29.61
C SER A 66 8.21 -0.04 28.14
N CYS A 67 8.37 -1.32 27.78
CA CYS A 67 8.17 -1.81 26.41
C CYS A 67 6.78 -1.44 25.85
N ARG A 68 5.72 -1.57 26.67
CA ARG A 68 4.36 -1.22 26.27
C ARG A 68 4.20 0.28 26.02
N MET A 69 4.79 1.11 26.87
CA MET A 69 4.73 2.57 26.72
C MET A 69 5.46 3.02 25.47
N THR A 70 6.67 2.51 25.23
CA THR A 70 7.44 2.83 24.01
C THR A 70 6.73 2.37 22.74
N ASN A 71 6.17 1.16 22.72
CA ASN A 71 5.40 0.71 21.56
C ASN A 71 4.13 1.55 21.35
N LYS A 72 3.45 1.95 22.44
CA LYS A 72 2.28 2.83 22.36
C LYS A 72 2.65 4.18 21.73
N THR A 73 3.72 4.83 22.19
CA THR A 73 4.18 6.12 21.65
C THR A 73 4.58 6.01 20.19
N ASN A 74 5.31 4.96 19.81
CA ASN A 74 5.72 4.75 18.42
C ASN A 74 4.51 4.53 17.49
N MET A 75 3.53 3.75 17.95
CA MET A 75 2.31 3.49 17.18
C MET A 75 1.39 4.72 17.09
N GLU A 76 1.33 5.55 18.13
CA GLU A 76 0.58 6.82 18.11
C GLU A 76 1.22 7.81 17.14
N ALA A 77 2.54 7.99 17.18
CA ALA A 77 3.27 8.83 16.23
C ALA A 77 3.06 8.36 14.79
N PHE A 78 3.17 7.05 14.53
CA PHE A 78 2.91 6.49 13.20
C PHE A 78 1.48 6.73 12.72
N ARG A 79 0.48 6.62 13.60
CA ARG A 79 -0.93 6.92 13.25
C ARG A 79 -1.15 8.40 12.95
N ALA A 80 -0.52 9.28 13.71
CA ALA A 80 -0.58 10.73 13.50
C ALA A 80 0.00 11.12 12.14
N ASP A 81 1.20 10.61 11.82
CA ASP A 81 1.85 10.83 10.52
C ASP A 81 0.97 10.37 9.34
N ARG A 82 0.38 9.18 9.43
CA ARG A 82 -0.55 8.70 8.37
C ARG A 82 -1.78 9.57 8.23
N THR A 83 -2.31 10.10 9.33
CA THR A 83 -3.47 10.99 9.33
C THR A 83 -3.12 12.31 8.67
N ALA A 84 -1.99 12.92 9.04
CA ALA A 84 -1.50 14.16 8.43
C ALA A 84 -1.28 13.98 6.91
N SER A 85 -0.58 12.93 6.51
CA SER A 85 -0.37 12.55 5.10
C SER A 85 -1.68 12.31 4.34
N LYS A 86 -2.74 11.85 5.01
CA LYS A 86 -4.06 11.66 4.38
C LYS A 86 -4.76 12.99 4.16
N GLU A 87 -4.72 13.89 5.13
CA GLU A 87 -5.33 15.22 5.02
C GLU A 87 -4.64 16.09 3.99
N GLU A 88 -3.31 16.07 3.91
CA GLU A 88 -2.56 16.78 2.87
C GLU A 88 -2.97 16.30 1.47
N ARG A 89 -3.07 14.98 1.27
CA ARG A 89 -3.51 14.41 -0.01
C ARG A 89 -4.94 14.78 -0.37
N LYS A 90 -5.85 14.91 0.61
CA LYS A 90 -7.21 15.41 0.36
C LYS A 90 -7.18 16.86 -0.13
N LYS A 91 -6.39 17.73 0.52
CA LYS A 91 -6.21 19.14 0.10
C LYS A 91 -5.67 19.24 -1.32
N LEU A 92 -4.62 18.48 -1.64
CA LEU A 92 -4.05 18.41 -2.99
C LEU A 92 -5.07 17.94 -4.03
N ARG A 93 -5.90 16.95 -3.71
CA ARG A 93 -6.97 16.47 -4.61
C ARG A 93 -8.06 17.52 -4.82
N ALA A 94 -8.49 18.21 -3.76
CA ALA A 94 -9.46 19.29 -3.84
C ALA A 94 -8.93 20.45 -4.71
N ALA A 95 -7.70 20.91 -4.47
CA ALA A 95 -7.08 21.98 -5.26
C ALA A 95 -6.93 21.61 -6.74
N ARG A 96 -6.59 20.34 -7.05
CA ARG A 96 -6.54 19.85 -8.44
C ARG A 96 -7.91 19.82 -9.10
N LYS A 97 -8.96 19.49 -8.35
CA LYS A 97 -10.34 19.48 -8.85
C LYS A 97 -10.80 20.90 -9.18
N GLU A 98 -10.60 21.83 -8.25
CA GLU A 98 -10.95 23.25 -8.44
C GLU A 98 -10.21 23.87 -9.63
N LYS A 99 -8.92 23.56 -9.82
CA LYS A 99 -8.18 24.04 -11.00
C LYS A 99 -8.75 23.54 -12.32
N ARG A 100 -9.29 22.32 -12.37
CA ARG A 100 -9.92 21.76 -13.58
C ARG A 100 -11.25 22.45 -13.86
N GLU A 101 -12.07 22.64 -12.83
CA GLU A 101 -13.36 23.32 -12.93
C GLU A 101 -13.24 24.80 -13.33
N ARG A 102 -12.11 25.47 -13.03
CA ARG A 102 -11.83 26.84 -13.49
C ARG A 102 -11.29 26.92 -14.93
N GLN A 103 -10.85 25.79 -15.50
CA GLN A 103 -10.29 25.71 -16.85
C GLN A 103 -11.32 25.21 -17.88
N GLU A 104 -12.45 24.69 -17.41
CA GLU A 104 -13.64 24.34 -18.20
C GLU A 104 -14.65 25.51 -18.23
#